data_AF-A0AAN1JMN3-F1
#
_entry.id   AF-A0AAN1JMN3-F1
#
_cell.length_a   1.000
_cell.length_b   1.000
_cell.length_c   1.000
_cell.angle_alpha   90.00
_cell.angle_beta   90.00
_cell.angle_gamma   90.00
#
_symmetry.space_group_name_H-M   'P 1'
#
loop_
_entity.id
_entity.type
_entity.pdbx_description
1 polymer ?
#
loop_
_entity_poly.entity_id
_entity_poly.type
_entity_poly.pdbx_seq_one_letter_code
_entity_poly.pdbx_strand_id
1 'polypeptide(L)' 'MEREYRVFYRTPQSFDEKAHTVRLAIGDGADENTVELLLLAQAKHEIAAKVGRPPDQVHINGFSLLSDCH' A
#
# COMPACT_ATOMS: atom_id res chain seq x y z
N MET A 1 11.09 8.11 11.04
CA MET A 1 9.75 8.14 11.67
C MET A 1 8.88 7.10 10.99
N GLU A 2 7.95 6.44 11.70
CA GLU A 2 6.96 5.56 11.05
C GLU A 2 5.76 6.40 10.62
N ARG A 3 5.28 6.17 9.39
CA ARG A 3 4.07 6.81 8.84
C ARG A 3 3.10 5.73 8.38
N GLU A 4 1.83 5.97 8.65
CA GLU A 4 0.75 5.09 8.23
C GLU A 4 0.11 5.62 6.94
N TYR A 5 -0.27 4.71 6.04
CA TYR A 5 -0.79 5.05 4.72
C TYR A 5 -1.97 4.16 4.35
N ARG A 6 -2.92 4.70 3.58
CA ARG A 6 -4.06 3.93 3.06
C ARG A 6 -3.90 3.66 1.57
N VAL A 7 -4.07 2.40 1.21
CA VAL A 7 -3.94 1.90 -0.16
C VAL A 7 -5.23 1.20 -0.56
N PHE A 8 -5.71 1.52 -1.75
CA PHE A 8 -6.93 0.95 -2.31
C PHE A 8 -6.58 -0.09 -3.37
N TYR A 9 -7.06 -1.31 -3.18
CA TYR A 9 -6.78 -2.42 -4.09
C TYR A 9 -8.06 -3.08 -4.55
N ARG A 10 -7.96 -3.75 -5.69
CA ARG A 10 -8.97 -4.67 -6.21
C ARG A 10 -8.38 -6.04 -6.35
N THR A 11 -9.20 -7.06 -6.09
CA THR A 11 -8.81 -8.44 -6.37
C THR A 11 -9.36 -8.86 -7.72
N PRO A 12 -8.68 -9.76 -8.46
CA PRO A 12 -9.26 -10.33 -9.67
C PRO A 12 -10.60 -11.05 -9.43
N GLN A 13 -10.85 -11.50 -8.19
CA GLN A 13 -12.08 -12.19 -7.79
C GLN A 13 -13.22 -11.24 -7.40
N SER A 14 -12.93 -9.97 -7.09
CA SER A 14 -13.92 -8.99 -6.69
C SER A 14 -13.55 -7.66 -7.31
N PHE A 15 -14.36 -7.19 -8.26
CA PHE A 15 -14.23 -5.85 -8.84
C PHE A 15 -14.47 -4.71 -7.83
N ASP A 16 -14.71 -5.07 -6.57
CA ASP A 16 -14.88 -4.17 -5.44
C ASP A 16 -13.54 -3.66 -4.92
N GLU A 17 -13.47 -2.35 -4.69
CA GLU A 17 -12.30 -1.67 -4.15
C GLU A 17 -12.31 -1.70 -2.63
N LYS A 18 -11.21 -2.17 -2.05
CA LYS A 18 -11.08 -2.28 -0.59
C LYS A 18 -9.91 -1.45 -0.11
N ALA A 19 -10.11 -0.74 1.00
CA ALA A 19 -9.05 0.04 1.66
C ALA A 19 -8.21 -0.86 2.58
N HIS A 20 -6.88 -0.77 2.48
CA HIS A 20 -5.93 -1.38 3.42
C HIS A 20 -4.98 -0.33 3.96
N THR A 21 -4.72 -0.46 5.25
CA THR A 21 -3.71 0.33 5.93
C THR A 21 -2.37 -0.39 5.88
N VAL A 22 -1.33 0.35 5.52
CA VAL A 22 0.05 -0.13 5.45
C VAL A 22 0.92 0.82 6.27
N ARG A 23 1.80 0.25 7.09
CA ARG A 23 2.77 1.03 7.87
C ARG A 23 4.12 0.98 7.20
N LEU A 24 4.71 2.15 6.98
CA LEU A 24 6.03 2.27 6.40
C LEU A 24 6.93 3.11 7.31
N ALA A 25 8.04 2.52 7.71
CA ALA A 25 9.13 3.22 8.36
C ALA A 25 9.99 3.89 7.29
N ILE A 26 9.93 5.22 7.20
CA ILE A 26 10.69 5.98 6.20
C ILE A 26 11.75 6.80 6.93
N GLY A 27 12.99 6.72 6.44
CA GLY A 27 14.07 7.59 6.89
C GLY A 27 13.88 9.01 6.37
N ASP A 28 14.26 10.00 7.16
CA ASP A 28 14.35 11.39 6.69
C ASP A 28 15.30 11.46 5.49
N GLY A 29 14.80 12.00 4.37
CA GLY A 29 15.56 12.15 3.12
C GLY A 29 15.14 11.24 1.96
N ALA A 30 14.17 10.34 2.13
CA ALA A 30 13.55 9.64 1.00
C ALA A 30 12.68 10.62 0.19
N ASP A 31 12.90 10.67 -1.13
CA ASP A 31 12.04 11.44 -2.03
C ASP A 31 10.65 10.82 -2.15
N GLU A 32 9.65 11.63 -2.51
CA GLU A 32 8.25 11.19 -2.58
C GLU A 32 8.04 10.01 -3.53
N ASN A 33 8.77 9.93 -4.65
CA ASN A 33 8.65 8.79 -5.58
C ASN A 33 9.17 7.49 -4.95
N THR A 34 10.30 7.56 -4.23
CA THR A 34 10.83 6.42 -3.48
C THR A 34 9.85 5.97 -2.40
N VAL A 35 9.22 6.93 -1.70
CA VAL A 35 8.18 6.63 -0.71
C VAL A 35 6.98 5.92 -1.36
N GLU A 36 6.47 6.44 -2.47
CA GLU A 36 5.36 5.83 -3.21
C GLU A 36 5.68 4.41 -3.68
N LEU A 37 6.87 4.18 -4.23
CA LEU A 37 7.31 2.85 -4.69
C LEU A 37 7.39 1.84 -3.54
N LEU A 38 7.96 2.24 -2.40
CA LEU A 38 8.06 1.40 -1.21
C LEU A 38 6.66 1.07 -0.66
N LEU A 39 5.76 2.05 -0.64
CA LEU A 39 4.37 1.85 -0.21
C LEU A 39 3.63 0.88 -1.12
N LEU A 40 3.75 1.05 -2.43
CA LEU A 40 3.12 0.16 -3.41
C LEU A 40 3.65 -1.27 -3.29
N ALA A 41 4.97 -1.44 -3.14
CA ALA A 41 5.59 -2.75 -2.98
C ALA A 41 5.12 -3.44 -1.69
N GLN A 42 5.15 -2.72 -0.57
CA GLN A 42 4.72 -3.29 0.71
C GLN A 42 3.21 -3.58 0.73
N ALA A 43 2.38 -2.67 0.22
CA ALA A 43 0.95 -2.89 0.11
C ALA A 43 0.61 -4.14 -0.71
N LYS A 44 1.26 -4.32 -1.87
CA LYS A 44 1.08 -5.54 -2.68
C LYS A 44 1.41 -6.79 -1.90
N HIS A 45 2.52 -6.80 -1.15
CA HIS A 45 2.93 -7.94 -0.34
C HIS A 45 1.94 -8.25 0.81
N GLU A 46 1.53 -7.24 1.57
CA GLU A 46 0.59 -7.43 2.69
C GLU A 46 -0.78 -7.89 2.21
N ILE A 47 -1.28 -7.28 1.13
CA ILE A 47 -2.56 -7.66 0.52
C ILE A 47 -2.48 -9.08 -0.04
N ALA A 48 -1.41 -9.40 -0.79
CA ALA A 48 -1.15 -10.72 -1.34
C ALA A 48 -1.19 -11.80 -0.26
N ALA A 49 -0.52 -11.56 0.87
CA ALA A 49 -0.54 -12.45 2.01
C ALA A 49 -1.96 -12.63 2.59
N LYS A 50 -2.74 -11.54 2.72
CA LYS A 50 -4.13 -11.60 3.21
C LYS A 50 -5.08 -12.35 2.28
N VAL A 51 -4.91 -12.21 0.97
CA VAL A 51 -5.81 -12.85 -0.03
C VAL A 51 -5.30 -14.20 -0.52
N GLY A 52 -4.12 -14.65 -0.08
CA GLY A 52 -3.51 -15.90 -0.52
C GLY A 52 -3.17 -15.91 -2.01
N ARG A 53 -2.74 -14.76 -2.55
CA ARG A 53 -2.40 -14.58 -3.98
C ARG A 53 -0.96 -14.09 -4.14
N PRO A 54 -0.35 -14.28 -5.32
CA PRO A 54 0.92 -13.65 -5.66
C PRO A 54 0.79 -12.10 -5.67
N PRO A 55 1.82 -11.35 -5.23
CA PRO A 55 1.84 -9.88 -5.30
C PRO A 55 1.63 -9.30 -6.70
N ASP A 56 2.09 -10.02 -7.73
CA ASP A 56 1.88 -9.69 -9.15
C ASP A 56 0.41 -9.77 -9.60
N GLN A 57 -0.43 -10.51 -8.88
CA GLN A 57 -1.88 -10.60 -9.14
C GLN A 57 -2.69 -9.53 -8.38
N VAL A 58 -2.04 -8.69 -7.57
CA VAL A 58 -2.70 -7.61 -6.82
C VAL A 58 -2.66 -6.32 -7.63
N HIS A 59 -3.83 -5.81 -7.99
CA HIS A 59 -3.96 -4.52 -8.68
C HIS A 59 -4.30 -3.42 -7.66
N ILE A 60 -3.43 -2.43 -7.56
CA ILE A 60 -3.65 -1.22 -6.74
C ILE A 60 -4.15 -0.12 -7.68
N ASN A 61 -5.35 0.38 -7.44
CA ASN A 61 -6.00 1.38 -8.31
C ASN A 61 -5.85 2.82 -7.80
N GLY A 62 -5.40 2.98 -6.56
CA GLY A 62 -5.16 4.28 -5.97
C GLY A 62 -4.42 4.17 -4.66
N PHE A 63 -3.55 5.14 -4.41
CA PHE A 63 -2.92 5.34 -3.11
C PHE A 63 -3.36 6.70 -2.57
N SER A 64 -3.49 6.81 -1.26
CA SER A 64 -3.73 8.09 -0.61
C SER A 64 -2.79 8.22 0.56
N LEU A 65 -1.93 9.24 0.49
CA LEU A 65 -0.98 9.59 1.53
C LEU A 65 -1.72 10.29 2.68
N LEU A 66 -2.51 9.52 3.43
CA LEU A 66 -3.10 9.99 4.68
C LEU A 66 -2.07 9.81 5.78
N SER A 67 -1.15 10.77 5.91
CA SER A 67 -0.35 10.85 7.13
C SER A 67 -1.31 11.21 8.27
N ASP A 68 -1.46 10.29 9.23
CA ASP A 68 -2.04 10.62 10.53
C ASP A 68 -1.08 11.63 11.19
N CYS A 69 -1.32 12.92 10.96
CA CYS A 69 -0.61 14.00 11.63
C CYS A 69 -1.09 14.01 13.08
N HIS A 70 -0.27 13.50 13.99
CA HIS A 70 -0.51 13.53 15.42
C HIS A 70 0.43 14.49 16.15
#